data_AF-A0A7X5VDD4-F1
#
_entry.id   AF-A0A7X5VDD4-F1
#
_cell.length_a   1.000
_cell.length_b   1.000
_cell.length_c   1.000
_cell.angle_alpha   90.00
_cell.angle_beta   90.00
_cell.angle_gamma   90.00
#
_symmetry.space_group_name_H-M   'P 1'
#
loop_
_entity.id
_entity.type
_entity.pdbx_description
1 polymer ?
#
loop_
_entity_poly.entity_id
_entity_poly.type
_entity_poly.pdbx_seq_one_letter_code
_entity_poly.pdbx_strand_id
1 'polypeptide(L)'
;MSKSSTTEVRQAPASSKGWFVWMTGLWIVFFVLMQQGRLDDLAASIRDLPIIAEIVVWIVFFPQVLATAVWTGGWSEGLRVTLVVLFALFWTVVSIPRPKSSGRR
;
A
#
# COMPACT_ATOMS: atom_id res chain seq x y z
N MET A 1 39.95 23.56 26.37
CA MET A 1 38.77 22.67 26.36
C MET A 1 37.92 22.98 25.13
N SER A 2 38.19 22.32 24.00
CA SER A 2 37.40 22.50 22.77
C SER A 2 36.19 21.57 22.78
N LYS A 3 34.99 22.16 22.71
CA LYS A 3 33.74 21.44 22.51
C LYS A 3 33.65 21.03 21.03
N SER A 4 33.86 19.76 20.73
CA SER A 4 33.53 19.19 19.43
C SER A 4 32.02 19.04 19.31
N SER A 5 31.38 19.97 18.61
CA SER A 5 30.00 19.85 18.15
C SER A 5 29.94 18.79 17.04
N THR A 6 29.75 17.54 17.43
CA THR A 6 29.40 16.44 16.53
C THR A 6 28.06 16.78 15.90
N THR A 7 28.10 17.18 14.63
CA THR A 7 26.91 17.39 13.81
C THR A 7 26.41 16.02 13.37
N GLU A 8 25.66 15.32 14.22
CA GLU A 8 24.95 14.13 13.77
C GLU A 8 23.78 14.57 12.89
N VAL A 9 23.99 14.41 11.59
CA VAL A 9 23.00 14.48 10.52
C VAL A 9 21.75 13.75 10.99
N ARG A 10 20.68 14.49 11.20
CA ARG A 10 19.34 13.96 11.48
C ARG A 10 18.98 13.06 10.29
N GLN A 11 19.24 11.77 10.41
CA GLN A 11 18.85 10.79 9.39
C GLN A 11 17.33 10.83 9.30
N ALA A 12 16.81 11.61 8.36
CA ALA A 12 15.43 11.45 7.90
C ALA A 12 15.30 9.98 7.47
N PRO A 13 14.25 9.26 7.90
CA PRO A 13 14.17 7.83 7.70
C PRO A 13 14.19 7.54 6.20
N ALA A 14 15.33 7.06 5.69
CA ALA A 14 15.48 6.60 4.31
C ALA A 14 14.46 5.48 3.98
N SER A 15 13.96 4.82 5.02
CA SER A 15 12.80 3.93 5.01
C SER A 15 11.58 4.53 4.30
N SER A 16 11.31 5.84 4.40
CA SER A 16 10.11 6.45 3.83
C SER A 16 10.10 6.50 2.29
N LYS A 17 11.26 6.71 1.65
CA LYS A 17 11.33 6.77 0.18
C LYS A 17 11.28 5.39 -0.45
N GLY A 18 12.02 4.42 0.10
CA GLY A 18 11.99 3.03 -0.37
C GLY A 18 10.61 2.39 -0.21
N TRP A 19 9.98 2.63 0.95
CA TRP A 19 8.60 2.20 1.21
C TRP A 19 7.60 2.84 0.24
N PHE A 20 7.72 4.14 -0.03
CA PHE A 20 6.85 4.82 -0.99
C PHE A 20 7.02 4.28 -2.41
N VAL A 21 8.25 4.11 -2.90
CA VAL A 21 8.51 3.55 -4.24
C VAL A 21 7.98 2.12 -4.36
N TRP A 22 8.21 1.27 -3.35
CA TRP A 22 7.65 -0.07 -3.29
C TRP A 22 6.12 -0.04 -3.34
N MET A 23 5.49 0.84 -2.55
CA MET A 23 4.04 0.97 -2.46
C MET A 23 3.42 1.50 -3.77
N THR A 24 4.02 2.52 -4.37
CA THR A 24 3.61 3.03 -5.68
C THR A 24 3.81 1.98 -6.76
N GLY A 25 4.89 1.21 -6.70
CA GLY A 25 5.14 0.07 -7.59
C GLY A 25 4.01 -0.96 -7.53
N LEU A 26 3.52 -1.30 -6.33
CA LEU A 26 2.38 -2.20 -6.16
C LEU A 26 1.10 -1.65 -6.80
N TRP A 27 0.81 -0.37 -6.62
CA TRP A 27 -0.33 0.28 -7.28
C TRP A 27 -0.21 0.33 -8.80
N ILE A 28 1.00 0.55 -9.33
CA ILE A 28 1.25 0.52 -10.78
C ILE A 28 1.04 -0.90 -11.32
N VAL A 29 1.54 -1.93 -10.63
CA VAL A 29 1.32 -3.33 -11.03
C VAL A 29 -0.18 -3.66 -11.04
N PHE A 30 -0.93 -3.25 -10.03
CA PHE A 30 -2.38 -3.37 -10.01
C PHE A 30 -3.04 -2.68 -11.21
N PHE A 31 -2.65 -1.44 -11.51
CA PHE A 31 -3.18 -0.68 -12.65
C PHE A 31 -2.86 -1.35 -13.99
N VAL A 32 -1.66 -1.92 -14.16
CA VAL A 32 -1.29 -2.66 -15.37
C VAL A 32 -2.11 -3.94 -15.50
N LEU A 33 -2.27 -4.71 -14.41
CA LEU A 33 -3.12 -5.91 -14.38
C LEU A 33 -4.59 -5.59 -14.71
N MET A 34 -5.08 -4.46 -14.20
CA MET A 34 -6.40 -3.92 -14.52
C MET A 34 -6.56 -3.63 -16.01
N GLN A 35 -5.61 -2.91 -16.60
CA GLN A 35 -5.63 -2.58 -18.04
C GLN A 35 -5.54 -3.81 -18.93
N GLN A 36 -4.91 -4.88 -18.46
CA GLN A 36 -4.84 -6.16 -19.17
C GLN A 36 -6.08 -7.05 -18.98
N GLY A 37 -7.06 -6.64 -18.15
CA GLY A 37 -8.24 -7.46 -17.85
C GLY A 37 -7.92 -8.73 -17.05
N ARG A 38 -6.75 -8.80 -16.41
CA ARG A 38 -6.27 -9.99 -15.68
C ARG A 38 -6.64 -9.98 -14.19
N LEU A 39 -7.44 -9.02 -13.76
CA LEU A 39 -7.88 -8.93 -12.37
C LEU A 39 -8.80 -10.07 -11.97
N ASP A 40 -9.61 -10.59 -12.92
CA ASP A 40 -10.46 -11.75 -12.67
C ASP A 40 -9.65 -13.02 -12.43
N ASP A 41 -8.63 -13.27 -13.26
CA ASP A 41 -7.68 -14.38 -13.06
C ASP A 41 -6.93 -14.25 -11.72
N LEU A 42 -6.50 -13.03 -11.39
CA LEU A 42 -5.80 -12.77 -10.14
C LEU A 42 -6.72 -12.99 -8.93
N ALA A 43 -7.97 -12.53 -9.00
CA ALA A 43 -8.98 -12.76 -7.97
C ALA A 43 -9.28 -14.25 -7.78
N ALA A 44 -9.40 -15.00 -8.88
CA ALA A 44 -9.58 -16.44 -8.85
C ALA A 44 -8.38 -17.13 -8.19
N SER A 45 -7.16 -16.74 -8.59
CA SER A 45 -5.94 -17.31 -8.00
C SER A 45 -5.86 -17.07 -6.50
N ILE A 46 -6.20 -15.87 -6.01
CA ILE A 46 -6.22 -15.55 -4.57
C ILE A 46 -7.25 -16.40 -3.83
N ARG A 47 -8.41 -16.68 -4.44
CA ARG A 47 -9.45 -17.53 -3.82
C ARG A 47 -9.11 -19.01 -3.83
N ASP A 48 -8.31 -19.46 -4.80
CA ASP A 48 -7.83 -20.84 -4.88
C ASP A 48 -6.62 -21.12 -3.96
N LEU A 49 -6.10 -20.10 -3.28
CA LEU A 49 -5.03 -20.28 -2.30
C LEU A 49 -5.53 -21.01 -1.04
N PRO A 50 -4.67 -21.78 -0.36
CA PRO A 50 -4.98 -22.30 0.95
C PRO A 50 -5.20 -21.14 1.94
N ILE A 51 -6.16 -21.29 2.85
CA ILE A 51 -6.64 -20.26 3.79
C ILE A 51 -5.51 -19.47 4.46
N ILE A 52 -4.43 -20.14 4.89
CA ILE A 52 -3.29 -19.48 5.53
C ILE A 52 -2.60 -18.50 4.58
N ALA A 53 -2.36 -18.93 3.33
CA ALA A 53 -1.72 -18.09 2.32
C ALA A 53 -2.65 -16.96 1.86
N GLU A 54 -3.95 -17.23 1.74
CA GLU A 54 -4.97 -16.20 1.48
C GLU A 54 -4.93 -15.11 2.57
N ILE A 55 -4.90 -15.48 3.85
CA ILE A 55 -4.81 -14.53 4.97
C ILE A 55 -3.52 -13.71 4.91
N VAL A 56 -2.38 -14.33 4.61
CA VAL A 56 -1.10 -13.62 4.48
C VAL A 56 -1.15 -12.61 3.33
N VAL A 57 -1.71 -12.99 2.18
CA VAL A 57 -1.89 -12.10 1.04
C VAL A 57 -2.84 -10.95 1.39
N TRP A 58 -3.94 -11.22 2.08
CA TRP A 58 -4.84 -10.20 2.62
C TRP A 58 -4.14 -9.26 3.59
N ILE A 59 -3.24 -9.72 4.45
CA ILE A 59 -2.55 -8.84 5.41
C ILE A 59 -1.51 -7.97 4.69
N VAL A 60 -0.72 -8.55 3.78
CA VAL A 60 0.38 -7.86 3.10
C VAL A 60 -0.14 -6.91 2.03
N PHE A 61 -1.15 -7.33 1.27
CA PHE A 61 -1.70 -6.62 0.12
C PHE A 61 -3.16 -6.19 0.33
N PHE A 62 -3.59 -6.03 1.58
CA PHE A 62 -4.96 -5.68 1.97
C PHE A 62 -5.66 -4.70 1.02
N PRO A 63 -5.13 -3.48 0.78
CA PRO A 63 -5.80 -2.51 -0.07
C PRO A 63 -5.90 -2.97 -1.53
N GLN A 64 -4.92 -3.71 -2.02
CA GLN A 64 -4.89 -4.19 -3.39
C GLN A 64 -5.85 -5.37 -3.59
N VAL A 65 -5.89 -6.33 -2.65
CA VAL A 65 -6.84 -7.45 -2.70
C VAL A 65 -8.27 -6.95 -2.58
N LEU A 66 -8.52 -5.98 -1.71
CA LEU A 66 -9.82 -5.33 -1.58
C LEU A 66 -10.21 -4.56 -2.84
N ALA A 67 -9.27 -3.83 -3.45
CA ALA A 67 -9.47 -3.17 -4.74
C ALA A 67 -9.82 -4.18 -5.85
N THR A 68 -9.10 -5.30 -5.95
CA THR A 68 -9.40 -6.38 -6.89
C THR A 68 -10.81 -6.94 -6.65
N ALA A 69 -11.17 -7.23 -5.40
CA ALA A 69 -12.48 -7.80 -5.06
C ALA A 69 -13.64 -6.84 -5.38
N VAL A 70 -13.44 -5.53 -5.18
CA VAL A 70 -14.40 -4.50 -5.60
C VAL A 70 -14.47 -4.40 -7.11
N TRP A 71 -13.33 -4.49 -7.80
CA TRP A 71 -13.25 -4.38 -9.25
C TRP A 71 -13.92 -5.56 -9.98
N THR A 72 -13.76 -6.79 -9.47
CA THR A 72 -14.40 -8.00 -10.01
C THR A 72 -15.86 -8.15 -9.56
N GLY A 73 -16.29 -7.40 -8.54
CA GLY A 73 -17.70 -7.33 -8.15
C GLY A 73 -18.55 -6.61 -9.19
N GLY A 74 -19.84 -6.96 -9.32
CA GLY A 74 -20.80 -6.39 -10.28
C GLY A 74 -21.17 -4.91 -10.09
N TRP A 75 -20.32 -4.12 -9.45
CA TRP A 75 -20.48 -2.68 -9.21
C TRP A 75 -20.32 -1.86 -10.49
N SER A 76 -20.90 -0.67 -10.53
CA SER A 76 -20.71 0.26 -11.64
C SER A 76 -19.26 0.74 -11.73
N GLU A 77 -18.78 0.97 -12.96
CA GLU A 77 -17.39 1.33 -13.25
C GLU A 77 -16.90 2.55 -12.45
N GLY A 78 -17.73 3.61 -12.38
CA GLY A 78 -17.40 4.80 -11.58
C GLY A 78 -17.26 4.52 -10.08
N LEU A 79 -18.05 3.59 -9.54
CA LEU A 79 -17.97 3.20 -8.13
C LEU A 79 -16.68 2.39 -7.86
N ARG A 80 -16.33 1.48 -8.79
CA ARG A 80 -15.08 0.70 -8.71
C ARG A 80 -13.88 1.63 -8.68
N VAL A 81 -13.80 2.58 -9.62
CA VAL A 81 -12.70 3.57 -9.69
C VAL A 81 -12.62 4.40 -8.41
N THR A 82 -13.77 4.90 -7.92
CA THR A 82 -13.81 5.73 -6.70
C THR A 82 -13.29 4.96 -5.48
N LEU A 83 -13.71 3.70 -5.32
CA LEU A 83 -13.26 2.85 -4.21
C LEU A 83 -11.76 2.55 -4.28
N VAL A 84 -11.24 2.24 -5.48
CA VAL A 84 -9.80 2.03 -5.70
C VAL A 84 -9.00 3.28 -5.29
N VAL A 85 -9.44 4.46 -5.72
CA VAL A 85 -8.81 5.73 -5.35
C VAL A 85 -8.88 5.98 -3.84
N LEU A 86 -10.03 5.75 -3.22
CA LEU A 86 -10.20 5.90 -1.78
C LEU A 86 -9.29 4.94 -1.00
N PHE A 87 -9.18 3.68 -1.42
CA PHE A 87 -8.26 2.72 -0.79
C PHE A 87 -6.80 3.13 -0.96
N ALA A 88 -6.41 3.60 -2.15
CA ALA A 88 -5.07 4.12 -2.39
C ALA A 88 -4.76 5.31 -1.48
N LEU A 89 -5.66 6.29 -1.38
CA LEU A 89 -5.47 7.47 -0.55
C LEU A 89 -5.49 7.13 0.95
N PHE A 90 -6.50 6.38 1.40
CA PHE A 90 -6.62 5.98 2.81
C PHE A 90 -5.40 5.19 3.26
N TRP A 91 -4.96 4.22 2.46
CA TRP A 91 -3.79 3.40 2.80
C TRP A 91 -2.49 4.19 2.74
N THR A 92 -2.35 5.13 1.80
CA THR A 92 -1.21 6.06 1.76
C THR A 92 -1.17 6.91 3.01
N VAL A 93 -2.31 7.44 3.47
CA VAL A 93 -2.40 8.24 4.72
C VAL A 93 -2.05 7.41 5.95
N VAL A 94 -2.54 6.16 6.04
CA VAL A 94 -2.21 5.24 7.14
C VAL A 94 -0.73 4.87 7.14
N SER A 95 -0.14 4.70 5.96
CA SER A 95 1.25 4.29 5.78
C SER A 95 2.28 5.41 5.98
N ILE A 96 1.87 6.69 5.97
CA ILE A 96 2.76 7.79 6.31
C ILE A 96 3.12 7.66 7.79
N PRO A 97 4.41 7.42 8.13
CA PRO A 97 4.82 7.35 9.51
C PRO A 97 4.61 8.75 10.10
N ARG A 98 3.59 8.89 10.97
CA ARG A 98 3.40 10.15 11.68
C ARG A 98 4.66 10.38 12.52
N PRO A 99 5.35 11.52 12.38
CA PRO A 99 6.47 11.82 13.25
C PRO A 99 5.93 11.77 14.68
N LYS A 100 6.46 10.86 15.50
CA LYS A 100 6.23 10.91 16.95
C LYS A 100 6.60 12.32 17.36
N SER A 101 5.63 13.12 17.80
CA SER A 101 5.97 14.34 18.52
C SER A 101 6.77 13.85 19.72
N SER A 102 8.07 14.07 19.69
CA SER A 102 8.93 13.94 20.85
C SER A 102 8.36 14.89 21.89
N GLY A 103 7.46 14.34 22.72
CA GLY A 103 6.93 14.98 23.91
C GLY A 103 8.13 15.19 24.82
N ARG A 104 8.71 16.38 24.72
CA ARG A 104 9.66 16.89 25.68
C ARG A 104 8.83 17.23 26.92
N ARG A 105 8.78 16.32 27.88
CA ARG A 105 8.50 16.62 29.28
C ARG A 105 9.68 16.15 30.09
#